data_AF-A0A139PBM1-F1
#
_entry.id   AF-A0A139PBM1-F1
#
_cell.length_a   1.000
_cell.length_b   1.000
_cell.length_c   1.000
_cell.angle_alpha   90.00
_cell.angle_beta   90.00
_cell.angle_gamma   90.00
#
_symmetry.space_group_name_H-M   'P 1'
#
loop_
_entity.id
_entity.type
_entity.pdbx_description
1 polymer ?
#
loop_
_entity_poly.entity_id
_entity_poly.type
_entity_poly.pdbx_seq_one_letter_code
_entity_poly.pdbx_strand_id
1 'polypeptide(L)'
;MQKKRDADERSGAGLTPKDIVAKFGKAHSGNLAPFMGQADGRGSLFYFRENPRQRLSFYFEKIRNEYQLSGLYSYNLLTSEHAQSQRALKEEDFNHLVLGKEFQNESGASYPEILEQFGLSKYIDMDSGGESGQRLNILYKLENGKQVSLWFTVSPAGDDRLCYKNVR
;
A
#
# COMPACT_ATOMS: atom_id res chain seq x y z
N MET A 1 22.05 -23.27 -29.23
CA MET A 1 21.43 -22.67 -28.02
C MET A 1 20.89 -21.29 -28.36
N GLN A 2 19.64 -20.99 -28.03
CA GLN A 2 19.12 -19.62 -27.97
C GLN A 2 18.22 -19.53 -26.74
N LYS A 3 18.61 -18.74 -25.73
CA LYS A 3 17.68 -18.36 -24.67
C LYS A 3 16.64 -17.44 -25.30
N LYS A 4 15.37 -17.86 -25.33
CA LYS A 4 14.28 -16.87 -25.33
C LYS A 4 14.49 -16.01 -24.09
N ARG A 5 14.38 -14.69 -24.23
CA ARG A 5 14.26 -13.81 -23.07
C ARG A 5 12.83 -13.94 -22.61
N ASP A 6 12.63 -14.31 -21.35
CA ASP A 6 11.30 -14.40 -20.79
C ASP A 6 10.64 -13.01 -20.88
N ALA A 7 9.42 -12.98 -21.40
CA ALA A 7 8.73 -11.74 -21.68
C ALA A 7 8.17 -11.18 -20.37
N ASP A 8 8.94 -10.31 -19.72
CA ASP A 8 8.62 -9.70 -18.43
C ASP A 8 7.14 -9.24 -18.34
N GLU A 9 6.32 -10.03 -17.63
CA GLU A 9 4.85 -9.92 -17.66
C GLU A 9 4.29 -8.72 -16.88
N ARG A 10 5.18 -7.83 -16.39
CA ARG A 10 4.89 -6.51 -15.79
C ARG A 10 4.22 -5.50 -16.74
N SER A 11 3.55 -5.98 -17.77
CA SER A 11 2.75 -5.19 -18.73
C SER A 11 1.26 -5.19 -18.34
N GLY A 12 0.97 -5.29 -17.03
CA GLY A 12 -0.36 -5.19 -16.45
C GLY A 12 -0.77 -3.74 -16.18
N ALA A 13 -2.08 -3.50 -16.08
CA ALA A 13 -2.67 -2.16 -15.93
C ALA A 13 -2.54 -1.59 -14.51
N GLY A 14 -1.31 -1.36 -14.05
CA GLY A 14 -1.03 -0.66 -12.79
C GLY A 14 -1.37 0.83 -12.89
N LEU A 15 -1.80 1.44 -11.76
CA LEU A 15 -2.12 2.87 -11.69
C LEU A 15 -0.93 3.73 -12.12
N THR A 16 -1.14 4.60 -13.11
CA THR A 16 -0.12 5.55 -13.58
C THR A 16 -0.20 6.87 -12.79
N PRO A 17 0.83 7.72 -12.86
CA PRO A 17 0.75 9.07 -12.32
C PRO A 17 -0.42 9.91 -12.85
N LYS A 18 -0.88 9.68 -14.09
CA LYS A 18 -2.00 10.41 -14.68
C LYS A 18 -3.31 10.08 -13.97
N ASP A 19 -3.52 8.82 -13.63
CA ASP A 19 -4.74 8.35 -12.95
C ASP A 19 -4.80 8.88 -11.52
N ILE A 20 -3.65 8.92 -10.83
CA ILE A 20 -3.52 9.53 -9.50
C ILE A 20 -3.80 11.04 -9.57
N VAL A 21 -3.24 11.78 -10.53
CA VAL A 21 -3.51 13.23 -10.68
C VAL A 21 -4.96 13.51 -11.12
N ALA A 22 -5.56 12.65 -11.93
CA ALA A 22 -6.97 12.75 -12.29
C ALA A 22 -7.91 12.53 -11.10
N LYS A 23 -7.55 11.62 -10.18
CA LYS A 23 -8.36 11.28 -8.99
C LYS A 23 -8.16 12.23 -7.80
N PHE A 24 -6.93 12.69 -7.57
CA PHE A 24 -6.56 13.49 -6.38
C PHE A 24 -6.19 14.96 -6.69
N GLY A 25 -6.24 15.36 -7.96
CA GLY A 25 -5.84 16.69 -8.40
C GLY A 25 -4.31 16.86 -8.45
N LYS A 26 -3.85 18.12 -8.43
CA LYS A 26 -2.41 18.42 -8.46
C LYS A 26 -1.75 18.08 -7.12
N ALA A 27 -0.71 17.24 -7.14
CA ALA A 27 0.13 16.98 -5.97
C ALA A 27 0.81 18.24 -5.44
N HIS A 28 1.09 18.25 -4.14
CA HIS A 28 1.70 19.39 -3.45
C HIS A 28 3.21 19.45 -3.71
N SER A 29 3.86 18.29 -3.81
CA SER A 29 5.25 18.12 -4.25
C SER A 29 5.47 16.73 -4.86
N GLY A 30 6.66 16.46 -5.38
CA GLY A 30 7.03 15.20 -6.03
C GLY A 30 8.07 15.43 -7.12
N ASN A 31 8.82 14.39 -7.51
CA ASN A 31 9.82 14.48 -8.58
C ASN A 31 9.27 14.19 -9.99
N LEU A 32 7.94 14.12 -10.16
CA LEU A 32 7.29 14.07 -11.48
C LEU A 32 7.26 15.44 -12.19
N ALA A 33 8.41 16.12 -12.22
CA ALA A 33 8.68 17.18 -13.19
C ALA A 33 8.72 16.49 -14.58
N PRO A 34 7.77 16.76 -15.51
CA PRO A 34 7.29 15.63 -16.30
C PRO A 34 8.02 15.16 -17.59
N PHE A 35 8.95 15.81 -18.31
CA PHE A 35 9.61 17.13 -18.26
C PHE A 35 10.77 17.36 -17.26
N MET A 36 11.46 16.30 -16.81
CA MET A 36 12.88 16.34 -16.45
C MET A 36 13.61 15.10 -16.98
N GLY A 37 14.67 15.32 -17.75
CA GLY A 37 15.43 14.28 -18.46
C GLY A 37 16.41 13.49 -17.59
N GLN A 38 16.06 13.18 -16.34
CA GLN A 38 16.84 12.26 -15.52
C GLN A 38 16.57 10.81 -15.95
N ALA A 39 17.62 10.01 -16.11
CA ALA A 39 17.51 8.62 -16.57
C ALA A 39 16.94 7.67 -15.49
N ASP A 40 17.01 8.07 -14.22
CA ASP A 40 16.94 7.18 -13.06
C ASP A 40 15.52 6.85 -12.59
N GLY A 41 14.73 6.25 -13.49
CA GLY A 41 13.79 5.16 -13.20
C GLY A 41 12.62 5.36 -12.23
N ARG A 42 12.55 6.40 -11.40
CA ARG A 42 11.62 6.48 -10.26
C ARG A 42 10.95 7.84 -10.11
N GLY A 43 9.64 7.81 -9.93
CA GLY A 43 8.76 8.96 -9.78
C GLY A 43 8.05 8.99 -8.44
N SER A 44 7.53 10.15 -8.05
CA SER A 44 6.78 10.33 -6.81
C SER A 44 5.76 11.47 -6.88
N LEU A 45 4.63 11.29 -6.19
CA LEU A 45 3.61 12.31 -5.95
C LEU A 45 3.29 12.37 -4.45
N PHE A 46 3.41 13.55 -3.86
CA PHE A 46 3.12 13.79 -2.45
C PHE A 46 1.93 14.75 -2.30
N TYR A 47 0.91 14.28 -1.59
CA TYR A 47 -0.23 15.06 -1.13
C TYR A 47 -0.12 15.17 0.38
N PHE A 48 -0.30 16.38 0.92
CA PHE A 48 -0.25 16.59 2.37
C PHE A 48 -1.22 17.69 2.80
N ARG A 49 -1.62 17.62 4.07
CA ARG A 49 -2.42 18.63 4.76
C ARG A 49 -1.78 18.79 6.13
N GLU A 50 -1.60 20.00 6.63
CA GLU A 50 -0.95 20.20 7.94
C GLU A 50 -1.94 20.25 9.12
N ASN A 51 -3.21 20.63 8.89
CA ASN A 51 -4.22 20.76 9.94
C ASN A 51 -5.52 19.98 9.63
N PRO A 52 -5.74 18.78 10.22
CA PRO A 52 -4.75 17.97 10.93
C PRO A 52 -3.65 17.47 9.98
N ARG A 53 -2.53 16.98 10.54
CA ARG A 53 -1.39 16.53 9.72
C ARG A 53 -1.67 15.18 9.07
N GLN A 54 -1.88 15.18 7.75
CA GLN A 54 -2.14 14.01 6.91
C GLN A 54 -1.15 13.98 5.73
N ARG A 55 -0.73 12.79 5.28
CA ARG A 55 0.12 12.62 4.09
C ARG A 55 -0.30 11.40 3.28
N LEU A 56 -0.24 11.52 1.95
CA LEU A 56 -0.36 10.41 1.01
C LEU A 56 0.75 10.54 -0.04
N SER A 57 1.49 9.45 -0.25
CA SER A 57 2.70 9.42 -1.06
C SER A 57 2.63 8.24 -2.02
N PHE A 58 2.58 8.53 -3.31
CA PHE A 58 2.63 7.52 -4.36
C PHE A 58 4.06 7.47 -4.91
N TYR A 59 4.63 6.28 -5.03
CA TYR A 59 5.92 6.01 -5.66
C TYR A 59 5.69 5.22 -6.94
N PHE A 60 6.46 5.52 -7.98
CA PHE A 60 6.32 4.90 -9.29
C PHE A 60 7.68 4.43 -9.80
N GLU A 61 7.71 3.29 -10.49
CA GLU A 61 8.89 2.82 -11.20
C GLU A 61 8.63 2.84 -12.72
N LYS A 62 9.65 3.21 -13.50
CA LYS A 62 9.58 3.32 -14.94
C LYS A 62 9.90 1.97 -15.58
N ILE A 63 8.85 1.21 -15.87
CA ILE A 63 8.96 -0.08 -16.55
C ILE A 63 8.89 0.18 -18.06
N ARG A 64 10.00 -0.08 -18.75
CA ARG A 64 10.23 0.26 -20.17
C ARG A 64 10.09 1.77 -20.42
N ASN A 65 8.92 2.23 -20.84
CA ASN A 65 8.62 3.64 -21.15
C ASN A 65 7.51 4.24 -20.25
N GLU A 66 6.90 3.45 -19.38
CA GLU A 66 5.71 3.85 -18.62
C GLU A 66 5.99 3.83 -17.11
N TYR A 67 5.40 4.78 -16.38
CA TYR A 67 5.46 4.82 -14.92
C TYR A 67 4.28 4.05 -14.34
N GLN A 68 4.56 2.96 -13.63
CA GLN A 68 3.57 2.16 -12.89
C GLN A 68 3.75 2.38 -11.39
N LEU A 69 2.67 2.32 -10.61
CA LEU A 69 2.72 2.42 -9.15
C LEU A 69 3.59 1.29 -8.56
N SER A 70 4.68 1.68 -7.90
CA SER A 70 5.63 0.78 -7.23
C SER A 70 5.55 0.83 -5.71
N GLY A 71 4.77 1.76 -5.15
CA GLY A 71 4.47 1.78 -3.72
C GLY A 71 3.56 2.92 -3.28
N LEU A 72 2.99 2.77 -2.09
CA LEU A 72 2.04 3.71 -1.49
C LEU A 72 2.35 3.88 0.00
N TYR A 73 2.69 5.09 0.44
CA TYR A 73 2.83 5.42 1.86
C TYR A 73 1.78 6.44 2.30
N SER A 74 1.02 6.11 3.35
CA SER A 74 0.01 6.98 3.95
C SER A 74 0.27 7.27 5.43
N TYR A 75 -0.22 8.42 5.90
CA TYR A 75 -0.17 8.83 7.30
C TYR A 75 -1.42 9.63 7.68
N ASN A 76 -2.05 9.24 8.80
CA ASN A 76 -3.23 9.88 9.38
C ASN A 76 -4.36 10.13 8.35
N LEU A 77 -4.67 9.14 7.49
CA LEU A 77 -5.84 9.19 6.62
C LEU A 77 -7.14 9.01 7.43
N LEU A 78 -7.55 10.07 8.12
CA LEU A 78 -8.84 10.15 8.78
C LEU A 78 -9.91 10.51 7.76
N THR A 79 -10.74 9.55 7.37
CA THR A 79 -12.06 9.80 6.79
C THR A 79 -13.10 9.83 7.91
N SER A 80 -14.24 10.50 7.69
CA SER A 80 -15.37 10.49 8.64
C SER A 80 -16.05 9.12 8.75
N GLU A 81 -15.92 8.28 7.72
CA GLU A 81 -16.62 7.00 7.59
C GLU A 81 -15.81 5.81 8.12
N HIS A 82 -14.48 5.90 8.13
CA HIS A 82 -13.58 4.81 8.56
C HIS A 82 -12.49 5.32 9.51
N ALA A 83 -12.78 6.31 10.37
CA ALA A 83 -11.86 6.70 11.43
C ALA A 83 -11.47 5.46 12.26
N GLN A 84 -10.17 5.34 12.61
CA GLN A 84 -9.69 4.26 13.49
C GLN A 84 -10.62 4.13 14.71
N SER A 85 -11.02 2.90 15.04
CA SER A 85 -12.18 2.67 15.91
C SER A 85 -12.12 3.47 17.23
N GLN A 86 -13.28 3.95 17.70
CA GLN A 86 -13.38 4.85 18.86
C GLN A 86 -12.88 4.21 20.18
N ARG A 87 -12.68 2.90 20.18
CA ARG A 87 -12.10 2.11 21.27
C ARG A 87 -10.59 2.01 21.10
N ALA A 88 -9.84 2.18 22.18
CA ALA A 88 -8.41 1.91 22.18
C ALA A 88 -8.14 0.41 21.90
N LEU A 89 -7.34 0.14 20.86
CA LEU A 89 -7.02 -1.21 20.40
C LEU A 89 -5.98 -1.86 21.31
N LYS A 90 -6.15 -3.15 21.61
CA LYS A 90 -5.21 -3.96 22.38
C LYS A 90 -4.49 -5.00 21.50
N GLU A 91 -3.55 -5.75 22.06
CA GLU A 91 -2.81 -6.79 21.32
C GLU A 91 -3.70 -8.03 21.08
N GLU A 92 -4.57 -8.31 22.05
CA GLU A 92 -5.55 -9.38 22.07
C GLU A 92 -6.63 -9.22 21.01
N ASP A 93 -6.94 -7.97 20.63
CA ASP A 93 -7.92 -7.64 19.58
C ASP A 93 -7.50 -8.12 18.18
N PHE A 94 -6.26 -8.60 18.01
CA PHE A 94 -5.75 -9.16 16.76
C PHE A 94 -5.52 -10.69 16.82
N ASN A 95 -5.87 -11.36 17.93
CA ASN A 95 -5.49 -12.76 18.15
C ASN A 95 -6.37 -13.78 17.40
N HIS A 96 -7.59 -13.42 17.02
CA HIS A 96 -8.47 -14.27 16.18
C HIS A 96 -8.17 -14.18 14.68
N LEU A 97 -7.27 -13.30 14.24
CA LEU A 97 -7.00 -13.09 12.82
C LEU A 97 -6.27 -14.29 12.19
N VAL A 98 -6.96 -14.93 11.24
CA VAL A 98 -6.43 -16.08 10.51
C VAL A 98 -5.37 -15.62 9.50
N LEU A 99 -4.19 -16.20 9.59
CA LEU A 99 -3.12 -16.04 8.60
C LEU A 99 -3.35 -17.03 7.45
N GLY A 100 -3.38 -16.51 6.23
CA GLY A 100 -3.25 -17.29 5.00
C GLY A 100 -1.79 -17.64 4.74
N LYS A 101 -1.54 -18.39 3.66
CA LYS A 101 -0.17 -18.61 3.17
C LYS A 101 0.22 -17.46 2.25
N GLU A 102 1.49 -17.04 2.35
CA GLU A 102 2.02 -15.98 1.50
C GLU A 102 1.99 -16.38 0.02
N PHE A 103 1.51 -15.47 -0.84
CA PHE A 103 1.30 -15.70 -2.28
C PHE A 103 0.34 -16.85 -2.63
N GLN A 104 -0.60 -17.18 -1.73
CA GLN A 104 -1.68 -18.14 -1.98
C GLN A 104 -3.01 -17.52 -1.50
N ASN A 105 -4.01 -17.46 -2.38
CA ASN A 105 -5.28 -16.76 -2.13
C ASN A 105 -6.26 -17.57 -1.26
N GLU A 106 -5.76 -18.26 -0.22
CA GLU A 106 -6.52 -19.18 0.64
C GLU A 106 -6.43 -18.81 2.13
N SER A 107 -7.55 -19.03 2.83
CA SER A 107 -7.80 -18.94 4.28
C SER A 107 -7.39 -17.69 5.07
N GLY A 108 -6.64 -16.74 4.51
CA GLY A 108 -6.26 -15.50 5.20
C GLY A 108 -7.41 -14.50 5.34
N ALA A 109 -7.44 -13.80 6.48
CA ALA A 109 -8.31 -12.65 6.69
C ALA A 109 -8.09 -11.59 5.58
N SER A 110 -9.17 -11.05 5.04
CA SER A 110 -9.12 -10.09 3.93
C SER A 110 -8.96 -8.65 4.42
N TYR A 111 -8.41 -7.78 3.57
CA TYR A 111 -8.28 -6.36 3.92
C TYR A 111 -9.63 -5.66 4.24
N PRO A 112 -10.76 -5.94 3.55
CA PRO A 112 -12.07 -5.41 3.94
C PRO A 112 -12.54 -5.81 5.34
N GLU A 113 -12.43 -7.09 5.75
CA GLU A 113 -12.81 -7.55 7.09
C GLU A 113 -12.00 -6.83 8.20
N ILE A 114 -10.74 -6.52 7.89
CA ILE A 114 -9.82 -5.80 8.77
C ILE A 114 -10.19 -4.32 8.89
N LEU A 115 -10.63 -3.69 7.80
CA LEU A 115 -11.16 -2.32 7.84
C LEU A 115 -12.48 -2.22 8.60
N GLU A 116 -13.37 -3.22 8.46
CA GLU A 116 -14.64 -3.29 9.19
C GLU A 116 -14.40 -3.43 10.71
N GLN A 117 -13.45 -4.26 11.13
CA GLN A 117 -13.18 -4.51 12.55
C GLN A 117 -12.38 -3.41 13.25
N PHE A 118 -11.44 -2.74 12.56
CA PHE A 118 -10.47 -1.83 13.20
C PHE A 118 -10.50 -0.37 12.68
N GLY A 119 -11.23 -0.09 11.60
CA GLY A 119 -11.20 1.18 10.88
C GLY A 119 -9.91 1.35 10.06
N LEU A 120 -9.66 2.55 9.52
CA LEU A 120 -8.39 2.84 8.83
C LEU A 120 -7.20 2.82 9.81
N SER A 121 -6.12 2.18 9.38
CA SER A 121 -4.82 2.23 10.05
C SER A 121 -4.23 3.63 10.02
N LYS A 122 -3.33 3.95 10.97
CA LYS A 122 -2.65 5.26 10.97
C LYS A 122 -1.57 5.37 9.91
N TYR A 123 -1.07 4.23 9.45
CA TYR A 123 -0.09 4.11 8.39
C TYR A 123 -0.47 2.94 7.47
N ILE A 124 -0.33 3.19 6.17
CA ILE A 124 -0.34 2.18 5.11
C ILE A 124 0.98 2.30 4.38
N ASP A 125 1.63 1.17 4.09
CA ASP A 125 2.88 1.08 3.35
C ASP A 125 2.79 -0.10 2.37
N MET A 126 2.77 0.16 1.07
CA MET A 126 2.69 -0.86 0.03
C MET A 126 4.01 -0.91 -0.75
N ASP A 127 4.55 -2.11 -0.94
CA ASP A 127 5.76 -2.38 -1.73
C ASP A 127 5.41 -3.22 -2.97
N SER A 128 5.94 -2.80 -4.12
CA SER A 128 6.06 -3.57 -5.35
C SER A 128 6.50 -5.04 -5.20
N GLY A 129 7.29 -5.38 -4.17
CA GLY A 129 7.56 -6.76 -3.77
C GLY A 129 8.44 -7.58 -4.72
N GLY A 130 9.14 -6.94 -5.65
CA GLY A 130 10.16 -7.56 -6.51
C GLY A 130 9.63 -8.73 -7.36
N GLU A 131 10.36 -9.84 -7.37
CA GLU A 131 9.95 -11.09 -8.04
C GLU A 131 9.00 -11.94 -7.17
N SER A 132 8.80 -11.59 -5.90
CA SER A 132 7.95 -12.36 -4.98
C SER A 132 6.46 -12.04 -5.14
N GLY A 133 6.14 -10.80 -5.48
CA GLY A 133 4.75 -10.30 -5.58
C GLY A 133 4.46 -9.18 -4.59
N GLN A 134 3.53 -8.30 -4.95
CA GLN A 134 3.21 -7.07 -4.22
C GLN A 134 2.71 -7.35 -2.79
N ARG A 135 3.09 -6.49 -1.85
CA ARG A 135 2.72 -6.59 -0.43
C ARG A 135 2.14 -5.28 0.09
N LEU A 136 1.10 -5.39 0.90
CA LEU A 136 0.48 -4.28 1.62
C LEU A 136 0.71 -4.47 3.13
N ASN A 137 1.38 -3.52 3.77
CA ASN A 137 1.56 -3.44 5.22
C ASN A 137 0.67 -2.33 5.77
N ILE A 138 -0.03 -2.60 6.86
CA ILE A 138 -0.81 -1.60 7.59
C ILE A 138 -0.47 -1.64 9.08
N LEU A 139 -0.35 -0.46 9.70
CA LEU A 139 0.06 -0.35 11.10
C LEU A 139 -1.01 0.32 11.97
N TYR A 140 -1.51 -0.45 12.93
CA TYR A 140 -2.41 0.03 13.98
C TYR A 140 -1.61 0.35 15.24
N LYS A 141 -1.82 1.54 15.81
CA LYS A 141 -1.26 1.88 17.12
C LYS A 141 -2.18 1.36 18.24
N LEU A 142 -1.60 0.63 19.19
CA LEU A 142 -2.27 0.10 20.38
C LEU A 142 -2.33 1.12 21.53
N GLU A 143 -3.19 0.85 22.51
CA GLU A 143 -3.36 1.66 23.73
C GLU A 143 -2.06 1.81 24.54
N ASN A 144 -1.26 0.75 24.60
CA ASN A 144 0.00 0.68 25.34
C ASN A 144 1.19 1.34 24.61
N GLY A 145 0.94 1.95 23.44
CA GLY A 145 1.96 2.64 22.65
C GLY A 145 2.61 1.80 21.56
N LYS A 146 2.56 0.45 21.66
CA LYS A 146 3.03 -0.50 20.63
C LYS A 146 2.28 -0.33 19.30
N GLN A 147 2.76 -1.01 18.26
CA GLN A 147 2.13 -1.10 16.95
C GLN A 147 1.94 -2.56 16.53
N VAL A 148 0.77 -2.87 15.96
CA VAL A 148 0.53 -4.12 15.22
C VAL A 148 0.69 -3.83 13.75
N SER A 149 1.59 -4.58 13.10
CA SER A 149 1.88 -4.52 11.67
C SER A 149 1.29 -5.78 11.02
N LEU A 150 0.33 -5.57 10.12
CA LEU A 150 -0.38 -6.61 9.38
C LEU A 150 0.04 -6.55 7.91
N TRP A 151 0.50 -7.68 7.37
CA TRP A 151 1.02 -7.80 6.01
C TRP A 151 0.13 -8.69 5.16
N PHE A 152 -0.27 -8.18 4.00
CA PHE A 152 -1.14 -8.85 3.05
C PHE A 152 -0.38 -9.13 1.76
N THR A 153 -0.62 -10.31 1.19
CA THR A 153 -0.40 -10.57 -0.24
C THR A 153 -1.41 -9.75 -1.02
N VAL A 154 -0.95 -8.91 -1.96
CA VAL A 154 -1.84 -8.13 -2.83
C VAL A 154 -2.26 -8.98 -4.03
N SER A 155 -3.55 -9.02 -4.32
CA SER A 155 -4.14 -9.82 -5.39
C SER A 155 -4.59 -8.92 -6.57
N PRO A 156 -4.30 -9.27 -7.84
CA PRO A 156 -4.85 -8.56 -8.99
C PRO A 156 -6.39 -8.52 -9.06
N ALA A 157 -7.08 -9.39 -8.30
CA ALA A 157 -8.53 -9.39 -8.16
C ALA A 157 -9.06 -8.47 -7.03
N GLY A 158 -8.18 -7.91 -6.19
CA GLY A 158 -8.54 -7.16 -4.97
C GLY A 158 -8.78 -8.03 -3.73
N ASP A 159 -8.69 -9.36 -3.86
CA ASP A 159 -8.75 -10.34 -2.77
C ASP A 159 -7.48 -10.35 -1.91
N ASP A 160 -7.09 -9.22 -1.32
CA ASP A 160 -5.85 -9.10 -0.55
C ASP A 160 -5.91 -9.91 0.76
N ARG A 161 -4.96 -10.84 0.97
CA ARG A 161 -4.98 -11.82 2.08
C ARG A 161 -3.84 -11.61 3.08
N LEU A 162 -4.19 -11.52 4.36
CA LEU A 162 -3.26 -11.44 5.49
C LEU A 162 -2.37 -12.68 5.55
N CYS A 163 -1.06 -12.52 5.33
CA CYS A 163 -0.06 -13.60 5.40
C CYS A 163 0.83 -13.53 6.65
N TYR A 164 1.00 -12.34 7.25
CA TYR A 164 1.89 -12.17 8.41
C TYR A 164 1.42 -11.06 9.38
N LYS A 165 1.61 -11.30 10.68
CA LYS A 165 1.30 -10.37 11.78
C LYS A 165 2.53 -10.23 12.68
N ASN A 166 2.88 -9.00 13.07
CA ASN A 166 3.98 -8.69 13.99
C ASN A 166 3.56 -7.58 14.96
N VAL A 167 4.04 -7.62 16.21
CA VAL A 167 3.76 -6.60 17.23
C VAL A 167 5.09 -6.03 17.73
N ARG A 168 5.20 -4.70 17.79
CA ARG A 168 6.42 -3.95 18.12
C ARG A 168 6.14 -2.82 19.11
#